data_AF-A0A8T4VAS0-F1
#
_entry.id   AF-A0A8T4VAS0-F1
#
_cell.length_a   1.000
_cell.length_b   1.000
_cell.length_c   1.000
_cell.angle_alpha   90.00
_cell.angle_beta   90.00
_cell.angle_gamma   90.00
#
_symmetry.space_group_name_H-M   'P 1'
#
loop_
_entity.id
_entity.type
_entity.pdbx_description
1 polymer ?
#
loop_
_entity_poly.entity_id
_entity_poly.type
_entity_poly.pdbx_seq_one_letter_code
_entity_poly.pdbx_strand_id
1 'polypeptide(L)'
;MIKVVVDTNVFISGIFWEGNFCSQIIDLWRLGKITLVSSLEIIEELVETLKDFKIKMPGDMVKEWQNKIIENALIVEPKERLDIVKDDPKDNKFFEAAVAGNAEYVISQDKKHILGIKEYKEIKTASPEEFLRIIKY
;
A
#
# COMPACT_ATOMS: atom_id res chain seq x y z
N MET A 1 -12.35 -0.24 12.00
CA MET A 1 -11.83 -1.15 10.96
C MET A 1 -10.40 -0.71 10.71
N ILE A 2 -9.46 -1.65 10.65
CA ILE A 2 -8.03 -1.31 10.60
C ILE A 2 -7.72 -0.62 9.28
N LYS A 3 -7.18 0.59 9.33
CA LYS A 3 -6.81 1.36 8.13
C LYS A 3 -5.35 1.15 7.80
N VAL A 4 -5.06 0.86 6.53
CA VAL A 4 -3.69 0.60 6.09
C VAL A 4 -3.38 1.31 4.79
N VAL A 5 -2.15 1.79 4.65
CA VAL A 5 -1.55 2.11 3.36
C VAL A 5 -0.71 0.91 2.93
N VAL A 6 -0.78 0.56 1.64
CA VAL A 6 -0.01 -0.56 1.08
C VAL A 6 0.94 0.00 0.04
N ASP A 7 2.23 -0.32 0.20
CA ASP A 7 3.29 -0.03 -0.75
C ASP A 7 2.98 -0.66 -2.12
N THR A 8 3.30 0.06 -3.20
CA THR A 8 3.20 -0.39 -4.59
C THR A 8 3.79 -1.78 -4.80
N ASN A 9 4.97 -2.07 -4.24
CA ASN A 9 5.61 -3.39 -4.40
C ASN A 9 4.81 -4.52 -3.76
N VAL A 10 4.17 -4.26 -2.62
CA VAL A 10 3.28 -5.23 -1.96
C VAL A 10 2.04 -5.45 -2.83
N PHE A 11 1.47 -4.38 -3.39
CA PHE A 11 0.34 -4.48 -4.31
C PHE A 11 0.67 -5.32 -5.54
N ILE A 12 1.75 -4.98 -6.25
CA ILE A 12 2.24 -5.74 -7.41
C ILE A 12 2.47 -7.20 -7.03
N SER A 13 3.14 -7.44 -5.90
CA SER A 13 3.43 -8.79 -5.42
C SER A 13 2.17 -9.60 -5.11
N GLY A 14 1.13 -8.96 -4.55
CA GLY A 14 -0.13 -9.62 -4.26
C GLY A 14 -1.01 -9.86 -5.48
N ILE A 15 -0.87 -9.03 -6.53
CA ILE A 15 -1.61 -9.18 -7.78
C ILE A 15 -1.07 -10.36 -8.61
N PHE A 16 0.25 -10.50 -8.71
CA PHE A 16 0.88 -11.45 -9.63
C PHE A 16 1.22 -12.81 -9.02
N TRP A 17 1.28 -12.94 -7.69
CA TRP A 17 1.68 -14.18 -7.02
C TRP A 17 0.71 -14.58 -5.93
N GLU A 18 -0.12 -15.57 -6.23
CA GLU A 18 -1.07 -16.13 -5.28
C GLU A 18 -0.38 -16.88 -4.13
N GLY A 19 -1.04 -16.92 -2.97
CA GLY A 19 -0.61 -17.67 -1.79
C GLY A 19 0.50 -17.01 -0.95
N ASN A 20 1.20 -16.00 -1.49
CA ASN A 20 2.18 -15.25 -0.73
C ASN A 20 1.52 -14.32 0.30
N PHE A 21 2.30 -13.75 1.22
CA PHE A 21 1.78 -12.84 2.24
C PHE A 21 1.14 -11.57 1.64
N CYS A 22 1.63 -11.07 0.51
CA CYS A 22 1.08 -9.88 -0.16
C CYS A 22 -0.33 -10.10 -0.70
N SER A 23 -0.57 -11.25 -1.35
CA SER A 23 -1.89 -11.63 -1.88
C SER A 23 -2.92 -11.74 -0.75
N GLN A 24 -2.51 -12.26 0.41
CA GLN A 24 -3.35 -12.30 1.60
C GLN A 24 -3.70 -10.89 2.14
N ILE A 25 -2.83 -9.88 1.98
CA ILE A 25 -3.18 -8.48 2.30
C ILE A 25 -4.29 -7.98 1.37
N ILE A 26 -4.18 -8.25 0.06
CA ILE A 26 -5.22 -7.90 -0.92
C ILE A 26 -6.54 -8.61 -0.59
N ASP A 27 -6.49 -9.88 -0.18
CA ASP A 27 -7.67 -10.63 0.23
C ASP A 27 -8.33 -10.03 1.47
N LEU A 28 -7.56 -9.61 2.49
CA LEU A 28 -8.11 -8.91 3.65
C LEU A 28 -8.85 -7.64 3.25
N TRP A 29 -8.32 -6.88 2.28
CA TRP A 29 -8.99 -5.68 1.77
C TRP A 29 -10.28 -6.05 1.02
N ARG A 30 -10.22 -7.03 0.10
CA ARG A 30 -11.38 -7.50 -0.66
C ARG A 30 -12.50 -8.06 0.22
N LEU A 31 -12.14 -8.69 1.35
CA LEU A 31 -13.07 -9.22 2.34
C LEU A 31 -13.57 -8.15 3.35
N GLY A 32 -13.15 -6.89 3.21
CA GLY A 32 -13.55 -5.80 4.11
C GLY A 32 -13.01 -5.94 5.53
N LYS A 33 -11.92 -6.70 5.73
CA LYS A 33 -11.26 -6.84 7.04
C LYS A 33 -10.34 -5.65 7.35
N ILE A 34 -9.85 -5.00 6.31
CA ILE A 34 -9.04 -3.78 6.38
C ILE A 34 -9.60 -2.74 5.40
N THR A 35 -9.37 -1.47 5.71
CA THR A 35 -9.64 -0.36 4.80
C THR A 35 -8.34 0.10 4.17
N LEU A 36 -8.26 0.00 2.84
CA LEU A 36 -7.13 0.56 2.10
C LEU A 36 -7.24 2.09 2.10
N VAL A 37 -6.18 2.77 2.52
CA VAL A 37 -5.99 4.20 2.38
C VAL A 37 -5.01 4.43 1.24
N SER A 38 -5.35 5.32 0.31
CA SER A 38 -4.47 5.64 -0.82
C SER A 38 -4.66 7.08 -1.28
N SER A 39 -3.69 7.61 -2.03
CA SER A 39 -3.80 8.90 -2.72
C SER A 39 -3.76 8.69 -4.23
N LEU A 40 -4.15 9.72 -5.00
CA LEU A 40 -4.03 9.66 -6.46
C LEU A 40 -2.58 9.39 -6.90
N GLU A 41 -1.60 10.01 -6.21
CA GLU A 41 -0.17 9.83 -6.48
C GLU A 41 0.29 8.37 -6.30
N ILE A 42 -0.19 7.66 -5.28
CA ILE A 42 0.10 6.23 -5.07
C ILE A 42 -0.56 5.38 -6.16
N ILE A 43 -1.81 5.69 -6.53
CA ILE A 43 -2.54 4.95 -7.56
C ILE A 43 -1.88 5.11 -8.93
N GLU A 44 -1.42 6.31 -9.25
CA GLU A 44 -0.69 6.60 -10.49
C GLU A 44 0.60 5.78 -10.56
N GLU A 45 1.42 5.76 -9.50
CA GLU A 45 2.63 4.92 -9.46
C GLU A 45 2.30 3.44 -9.63
N LEU A 46 1.25 2.94 -8.97
CA LEU A 46 0.84 1.55 -9.12
C LEU A 46 0.45 1.22 -10.57
N VAL A 47 -0.33 2.09 -11.21
CA VAL A 47 -0.78 1.91 -12.60
C VAL A 47 0.40 1.94 -13.57
N GLU A 48 1.35 2.86 -13.38
CA GLU A 48 2.59 2.90 -14.17
C GLU A 48 3.41 1.62 -13.98
N THR A 49 3.60 1.21 -12.73
CA THR A 49 4.35 -0.01 -12.39
C THR A 49 3.69 -1.26 -12.99
N LEU A 50 2.35 -1.36 -12.98
CA LEU A 50 1.60 -2.46 -13.60
C LEU A 50 1.80 -2.52 -15.12
N LYS A 51 1.83 -1.37 -15.81
CA LYS A 51 2.04 -1.30 -17.27
C LYS A 51 3.46 -1.70 -17.67
N ASP A 52 4.43 -1.26 -16.88
CA ASP A 52 5.85 -1.47 -17.16
C ASP A 52 6.39 -2.78 -16.58
N PHE A 53 5.55 -3.52 -15.85
CA PHE A 53 5.97 -4.76 -15.23
C PHE A 53 6.44 -5.80 -16.26
N LYS A 54 7.39 -6.63 -15.81
CA LYS A 54 7.99 -7.71 -16.61
C LYS A 54 6.94 -8.75 -17.05
N ILE A 55 5.95 -9.01 -16.19
CA ILE A 55 4.79 -9.85 -16.53
C ILE A 55 3.74 -8.93 -17.11
N LYS A 56 3.48 -9.05 -18.41
CA LYS A 56 2.55 -8.15 -19.10
C LYS A 56 1.11 -8.39 -18.65
N MET A 57 0.50 -7.33 -18.15
CA MET A 57 -0.92 -7.25 -17.86
C MET A 57 -1.63 -6.51 -19.00
N PRO A 58 -2.72 -7.08 -19.57
CA PRO A 58 -3.58 -6.38 -20.52
C PRO A 58 -4.06 -5.03 -19.95
N GLY A 59 -4.13 -4.01 -20.81
CA GLY A 59 -4.44 -2.64 -20.36
C GLY A 59 -5.84 -2.46 -19.77
N ASP A 60 -6.80 -3.28 -20.22
CA ASP A 60 -8.13 -3.44 -19.63
C ASP A 60 -8.06 -3.98 -18.20
N MET A 61 -7.24 -5.01 -17.95
CA MET A 61 -7.03 -5.52 -16.58
C MET A 61 -6.36 -4.49 -15.66
N VAL A 62 -5.38 -3.71 -16.16
CA VAL A 62 -4.79 -2.61 -15.37
C VAL A 62 -5.87 -1.58 -15.00
N LYS A 63 -6.74 -1.24 -15.95
CA LYS A 63 -7.85 -0.31 -15.72
C LYS A 63 -8.87 -0.86 -14.73
N GLU A 64 -9.17 -2.16 -14.78
CA GLU A 64 -10.02 -2.81 -13.79
C GLU A 64 -9.45 -2.71 -12.37
N TRP A 65 -8.14 -2.93 -12.21
CA TRP A 65 -7.48 -2.75 -10.92
C TRP A 65 -7.54 -1.31 -10.43
N GLN A 66 -7.24 -0.35 -11.31
CA GLN A 66 -7.36 1.07 -11.01
C GLN A 66 -8.77 1.43 -10.51
N ASN A 67 -9.80 1.02 -11.25
CA ASN A 67 -11.20 1.29 -10.89
C ASN A 67 -11.56 0.65 -9.55
N LYS A 68 -11.20 -0.63 -9.34
CA LYS A 68 -11.46 -1.33 -8.07
C LYS A 68 -10.83 -0.61 -6.87
N ILE A 69 -9.61 -0.11 -7.01
CA ILE A 69 -8.94 0.64 -5.95
C ILE A 69 -9.67 1.95 -5.69
N ILE A 70 -9.99 2.72 -6.73
CA ILE A 70 -10.69 4.00 -6.58
C ILE A 70 -12.07 3.82 -5.92
N GLU A 71 -12.80 2.77 -6.27
CA GLU A 71 -14.14 2.49 -5.76
C GLU A 71 -14.15 1.97 -4.32
N ASN A 72 -13.11 1.24 -3.89
CA ASN A 72 -13.11 0.49 -2.61
C ASN A 72 -12.03 0.92 -1.62
N ALA A 73 -11.26 1.96 -1.93
CA ALA A 73 -10.28 2.56 -1.03
C ALA A 73 -10.79 3.89 -0.46
N LEU A 74 -10.27 4.26 0.71
CA LEU A 74 -10.34 5.62 1.21
C LEU A 74 -9.32 6.47 0.45
N ILE A 75 -9.78 7.20 -0.56
CA ILE A 75 -8.95 8.13 -1.33
C ILE A 75 -8.76 9.42 -0.54
N VAL A 76 -7.50 9.79 -0.30
CA VAL A 76 -7.12 10.99 0.44
C VAL A 76 -6.25 11.91 -0.40
N GLU A 77 -6.27 13.19 -0.04
CA GLU A 77 -5.40 14.23 -0.60
C GLU A 77 -4.45 14.69 0.50
N PRO A 78 -3.20 14.20 0.52
CA PRO A 78 -2.23 14.61 1.53
C PRO A 78 -1.87 16.08 1.38
N LYS A 79 -2.00 16.84 2.48
CA LYS A 79 -1.70 18.28 2.53
C LYS A 79 -0.33 18.59 3.15
N GLU A 80 0.23 17.64 3.88
CA GLU A 80 1.54 17.72 4.50
C GLU A 80 2.54 16.99 3.61
N ARG A 81 3.68 17.63 3.31
CA ARG A 81 4.82 16.97 2.69
C ARG A 81 5.81 16.57 3.78
N LEU A 82 6.17 15.30 3.80
CA LEU A 82 7.03 14.73 4.82
C LEU A 82 8.46 14.54 4.29
N ASP A 83 9.43 14.61 5.18
CA ASP A 83 10.84 14.29 4.90
C ASP A 83 11.34 13.26 5.90
N ILE A 84 10.74 12.06 5.86
CA ILE A 84 11.02 10.97 6.79
C ILE A 84 11.78 9.82 6.14
N VAL A 85 11.49 9.52 4.86
CA VAL A 85 12.22 8.52 4.07
C VAL A 85 13.39 9.19 3.34
N LYS A 86 14.44 9.54 4.09
CA LYS A 86 15.55 10.36 3.57
C LYS A 86 16.32 9.73 2.41
N ASP A 87 16.49 8.42 2.45
CA ASP A 87 17.22 7.66 1.44
C ASP A 87 16.41 7.46 0.14
N ASP A 88 15.07 7.57 0.22
CA ASP A 88 14.17 7.47 -0.93
C ASP A 88 12.97 8.42 -0.78
N PRO A 89 13.14 9.73 -1.03
CA PRO A 89 12.13 10.73 -0.70
C PRO A 89 10.77 10.54 -1.39
N LYS A 90 10.69 9.76 -2.47
CA LYS A 90 9.42 9.46 -3.16
C LYS A 90 8.51 8.57 -2.31
N ASP A 91 9.06 7.81 -1.37
CA ASP A 91 8.30 6.90 -0.50
C ASP A 91 7.60 7.64 0.66
N ASN A 92 7.92 8.93 0.87
CA ASN A 92 7.20 9.77 1.82
C ASN A 92 5.70 9.79 1.55
N LYS A 93 5.27 9.69 0.27
CA LYS A 93 3.85 9.66 -0.12
C LYS A 93 3.03 8.59 0.61
N PHE A 94 3.63 7.45 0.97
CA PHE A 94 2.93 6.39 1.71
C PHE A 94 2.60 6.85 3.13
N PHE A 95 3.50 7.56 3.78
CA PHE A 95 3.27 8.14 5.11
C PHE A 95 2.39 9.38 5.07
N GLU A 96 2.52 10.20 4.02
CA GLU A 96 1.63 11.35 3.79
C GLU A 96 0.18 10.91 3.62
N ALA A 97 -0.07 9.85 2.83
CA ALA A 97 -1.37 9.22 2.71
C ALA A 97 -1.84 8.60 4.04
N ALA A 98 -0.93 7.96 4.78
CA ALA A 98 -1.26 7.38 6.08
C ALA A 98 -1.70 8.46 7.09
N VAL A 99 -1.00 9.60 7.15
CA VAL A 99 -1.39 10.74 7.98
C VAL A 99 -2.75 11.28 7.55
N ALA A 100 -2.94 11.55 6.24
CA ALA A 100 -4.18 12.12 5.73
C ALA A 100 -5.41 11.21 5.93
N GLY A 101 -5.23 9.89 5.86
CA GLY A 101 -6.30 8.91 6.07
C GLY A 101 -6.47 8.42 7.50
N ASN A 102 -5.61 8.85 8.43
CA ASN A 102 -5.47 8.26 9.77
C ASN A 102 -5.30 6.73 9.68
N ALA A 103 -4.35 6.28 8.87
CA ALA A 103 -3.99 4.87 8.78
C ALA A 103 -3.17 4.45 10.01
N GLU A 104 -3.40 3.23 10.47
CA GLU A 104 -2.67 2.63 11.60
C GLU A 104 -1.38 1.97 11.13
N TYR A 105 -1.35 1.52 9.86
CA TYR A 105 -0.21 0.80 9.29
C TYR A 105 0.18 1.28 7.90
N VAL A 106 1.49 1.27 7.64
CA VAL A 106 2.07 1.23 6.29
C VAL A 106 2.66 -0.16 6.09
N ILE A 107 2.14 -0.89 5.09
CA ILE A 107 2.56 -2.25 4.77
C ILE A 107 3.54 -2.20 3.60
N SER A 108 4.77 -2.68 3.81
CA SER A 108 5.85 -2.63 2.80
C SER A 108 6.76 -3.86 2.87
N GLN A 109 7.53 -4.11 1.82
CA GLN A 109 8.65 -5.06 1.83
C GLN A 109 10.03 -4.36 1.91
N ASP A 110 10.08 -3.03 1.84
CA ASP A 110 11.33 -2.27 1.90
C ASP A 110 11.87 -2.24 3.34
N LYS A 111 12.81 -3.14 3.61
CA LYS A 111 13.48 -3.27 4.91
C LYS A 111 14.36 -2.08 5.27
N LYS A 112 14.90 -1.38 4.27
CA LYS A 112 15.93 -0.36 4.48
C LYS A 112 15.30 1.01 4.72
N HIS A 113 14.29 1.37 3.94
CA HIS A 113 13.72 2.71 3.96
C HIS A 113 12.40 2.75 4.74
N ILE A 114 11.34 2.11 4.25
CA ILE A 114 10.01 2.16 4.88
C ILE A 114 9.98 1.41 6.21
N LEU A 115 10.28 0.11 6.22
CA LEU A 115 10.26 -0.71 7.45
C LEU A 115 11.39 -0.35 8.43
N GLY A 116 12.35 0.48 8.00
CA GLY A 116 13.41 1.04 8.84
C GLY A 116 12.89 2.11 9.81
N ILE A 117 11.81 2.81 9.44
CA ILE A 117 11.19 3.86 10.27
C ILE A 117 10.52 3.28 11.52
N LYS A 118 10.01 2.04 11.45
CA LYS A 118 9.27 1.31 12.51
C LYS A 118 7.94 1.93 12.89
N GLU A 119 7.96 3.20 13.27
CA GLU A 119 6.79 3.96 13.67
C GLU A 119 7.01 5.45 13.40
N TYR A 120 6.00 6.11 12.86
CA TYR A 120 5.99 7.57 12.68
C TYR A 120 4.67 8.14 13.18
N LYS A 121 4.73 9.03 14.17
CA LYS A 121 3.57 9.46 14.96
C LYS A 121 2.91 8.23 15.61
N GLU A 122 1.78 7.76 15.07
CA GLU A 122 1.06 6.55 15.52
C GLU A 122 0.95 5.50 14.39
N ILE A 123 1.63 5.75 13.26
CA ILE A 123 1.59 4.90 12.06
C ILE A 123 2.71 3.89 12.19
N LYS A 124 2.37 2.61 12.29
CA LYS A 124 3.33 1.51 12.37
C LYS A 124 3.71 1.00 10.99
N THR A 125 4.96 0.65 10.80
CA THR A 125 5.40 -0.03 9.57
C THR A 125 5.46 -1.53 9.81
N ALA A 126 4.90 -2.33 8.91
CA ALA A 126 4.93 -3.78 9.03
C ALA A 126 5.15 -4.44 7.68
N SER A 127 5.88 -5.54 7.66
CA SER A 127 5.86 -6.43 6.50
C SER A 127 4.50 -7.12 6.38
N PRO A 128 4.12 -7.61 5.18
CA PRO A 128 2.89 -8.38 5.00
C PRO A 128 2.78 -9.55 5.98
N GLU A 129 3.88 -10.26 6.24
CA GLU A 129 3.91 -11.38 7.18
C GLU A 129 3.64 -10.92 8.62
N GLU A 130 4.33 -9.86 9.08
CA GLU A 130 4.16 -9.32 10.43
C GLU A 130 2.72 -8.82 10.63
N PHE A 131 2.17 -8.09 9.66
CA PHE A 131 0.81 -7.58 9.74
C PHE A 131 -0.24 -8.71 9.79
N LEU A 132 -0.07 -9.76 8.99
CA LEU A 132 -0.96 -10.92 9.02
C LEU A 132 -0.92 -11.65 10.35
N ARG A 133 0.24 -11.70 11.03
CA ARG A 133 0.32 -12.23 12.40
C ARG A 133 -0.47 -11.36 13.36
N ILE A 134 -0.42 -10.03 13.23
CA ILE A 134 -1.16 -9.11 14.11
C ILE A 134 -2.68 -9.28 13.96
N ILE A 135 -3.20 -9.44 12.74
CA ILE A 135 -4.66 -9.54 12.51
C ILE A 135 -5.26 -10.93 12.82
N LYS A 136 -4.43 -11.99 12.86
CA LYS A 136 -4.90 -13.36 13.10
C LYS A 136 -4.99 -13.75 14.59
N TYR A 137 -4.63 -12.86 15.51
CA TYR A 137 -4.78 -13.00 16.97
C TYR A 137 -5.66 -11.87 17.52
#